data_AF-A5G804-F1
#
_entry.id   AF-A5G804-F1
#
_cell.length_a   1.000
_cell.length_b   1.000
_cell.length_c   1.000
_cell.angle_alpha   90.00
_cell.angle_beta   90.00
_cell.angle_gamma   90.00
#
_symmetry.space_group_name_H-M   'P 1'
#
loop_
_entity.id
_entity.type
_entity.pdbx_description
1 polymer ?
#
loop_
_entity_poly.entity_id
_entity_poly.type
_entity_poly.pdbx_seq_one_letter_code
_entity_poly.pdbx_strand_id
1 'polypeptide(L)'
;MKANNQNTTECIQYFFREHYGILFSIILSVIILYFYSQQPGLSTDGTVYLQIARNLLQTKELGWQASMFLPLQSIFIAVISYLFNVKDLLSVAGIVSHMMFLLLVPAVYMLALEMFEKRTAIIAAIMT
;
A
#
# COMPACT_ATOMS: atom_id res chain seq x y z
N MET A 1 24.00 -21.47 23.45
CA MET A 1 23.05 -20.50 22.86
C MET A 1 22.43 -21.02 21.55
N LYS A 2 21.65 -22.12 21.57
CA LYS A 2 20.94 -22.65 20.37
C LYS A 2 19.44 -22.92 20.58
N ALA A 3 18.95 -22.88 21.82
CA ALA A 3 17.57 -23.24 22.17
C ALA A 3 16.52 -22.14 21.87
N ASN A 4 16.92 -20.87 21.72
CA ASN A 4 15.96 -19.77 21.55
C ASN A 4 15.47 -19.62 20.09
N ASN A 5 16.12 -20.27 19.12
CA ASN A 5 15.84 -20.08 17.69
C ASN A 5 14.83 -21.10 17.12
N GLN A 6 14.61 -22.23 17.82
CA GLN A 6 13.64 -23.25 17.42
C GLN A 6 12.20 -22.86 17.79
N ASN A 7 11.99 -22.28 18.98
CA ASN A 7 10.67 -21.79 19.39
C ASN A 7 10.14 -20.65 18.50
N THR A 8 11.03 -19.77 18.02
CA THR A 8 10.64 -18.67 17.12
C THR A 8 10.27 -19.19 15.73
N THR A 9 10.99 -20.19 15.20
CA THR A 9 10.67 -20.76 13.88
C THR A 9 9.37 -21.55 13.89
N GLU A 10 9.08 -22.29 14.96
CA GLU A 10 7.79 -22.97 15.12
C GLU A 10 6.63 -21.99 15.28
N CYS A 11 6.82 -20.89 16.03
CA CYS A 11 5.79 -19.86 16.18
C CYS A 11 5.49 -19.13 14.86
N ILE A 12 6.53 -18.84 14.06
CA ILE A 12 6.37 -18.24 12.73
C ILE A 12 5.68 -19.23 11.78
N GLN A 13 6.06 -20.51 11.81
CA GLN A 13 5.39 -21.53 11.00
C GLN A 13 3.92 -21.71 11.41
N TYR A 14 3.59 -21.65 12.70
CA TYR A 14 2.21 -21.74 13.18
C TYR A 14 1.40 -20.49 12.79
N PHE A 15 1.99 -19.30 12.89
CA PHE A 15 1.38 -18.04 12.45
C PHE A 15 1.10 -18.06 10.94
N PHE A 16 2.08 -18.44 10.11
CA PHE A 16 1.87 -18.61 8.68
C PHE A 16 0.83 -19.71 8.39
N ARG A 17 0.74 -20.74 9.24
CA ARG A 17 -0.24 -21.82 9.11
C ARG A 17 -1.68 -21.42 9.40
N GLU A 18 -1.86 -20.58 10.40
CA GLU A 18 -3.17 -20.02 10.73
C GLU A 18 -3.57 -18.91 9.74
N HIS A 19 -2.59 -18.19 9.18
CA HIS A 19 -2.82 -16.99 8.38
C HIS A 19 -2.41 -17.10 6.90
N TYR A 20 -2.43 -18.30 6.31
CA TYR A 20 -2.27 -18.46 4.85
C TYR A 20 -3.24 -17.58 4.04
N GLY A 21 -4.38 -17.19 4.63
CA GLY A 21 -5.31 -16.23 4.06
C GLY A 21 -4.66 -14.89 3.71
N ILE A 22 -3.67 -14.43 4.49
CA ILE A 22 -2.91 -13.20 4.21
C ILE A 22 -2.13 -13.34 2.90
N LEU A 23 -1.40 -14.44 2.74
CA LEU A 23 -0.64 -14.71 1.51
C LEU A 23 -1.56 -14.80 0.30
N PHE A 24 -2.69 -15.50 0.44
CA PHE A 24 -3.69 -15.60 -0.62
C PHE A 24 -4.27 -14.22 -0.99
N SER A 25 -4.66 -13.41 0.00
CA SER A 25 -5.19 -12.07 -0.23
C SER A 25 -4.14 -11.16 -0.88
N ILE A 26 -2.88 -11.19 -0.44
CA ILE A 26 -1.80 -10.42 -1.07
C ILE A 26 -1.60 -10.85 -2.53
N ILE A 27 -1.53 -12.15 -2.81
CA ILE A 27 -1.35 -12.66 -4.18
C ILE A 27 -2.53 -12.23 -5.06
N LEU A 28 -3.76 -12.36 -4.57
CA LEU A 28 -4.96 -11.92 -5.28
C LEU A 28 -4.91 -10.43 -5.58
N SER A 29 -4.55 -9.59 -4.61
CA SER A 29 -4.41 -8.15 -4.79
C SER A 29 -3.33 -7.80 -5.83
N VAL A 30 -2.20 -8.50 -5.84
CA VAL A 30 -1.16 -8.32 -6.88
C VAL A 30 -1.70 -8.66 -8.27
N ILE A 31 -2.48 -9.74 -8.40
CA ILE A 31 -3.11 -10.12 -9.67
C ILE A 31 -4.11 -9.05 -10.14
N ILE A 32 -5.01 -8.60 -9.26
CA ILE A 32 -6.00 -7.55 -9.57
C ILE A 32 -5.28 -6.28 -10.02
N LEU A 33 -4.25 -5.88 -9.28
CA LEU A 33 -3.43 -4.72 -9.59
C LEU A 33 -2.74 -4.84 -10.95
N TYR A 34 -2.18 -6.01 -11.29
CA TYR A 34 -1.55 -6.24 -12.60
C TYR A 34 -2.52 -6.05 -13.78
N PHE A 35 -3.78 -6.44 -13.61
CA PHE A 35 -4.80 -6.22 -14.64
C PHE A 35 -5.27 -4.76 -14.71
N TYR A 36 -5.40 -4.09 -13.56
CA TYR A 36 -5.85 -2.69 -13.49
C TYR A 36 -4.76 -1.66 -13.84
N SER A 37 -3.49 -2.00 -13.66
CA SER A 37 -2.36 -1.09 -13.88
C SER A 37 -2.08 -0.79 -15.36
N GLN A 38 -2.76 -1.46 -16.30
CA GLN A 38 -2.58 -1.30 -17.74
C GLN A 38 -3.00 0.10 -18.25
N GLN A 39 -3.73 0.88 -17.45
CA GLN A 39 -4.08 2.26 -17.78
C GLN A 39 -3.87 3.17 -16.55
N PRO A 40 -2.75 3.92 -16.47
CA PRO A 40 -2.58 4.94 -15.45
C PRO A 40 -3.55 6.09 -15.72
N GLY A 41 -4.75 6.00 -15.16
CA GLY A 41 -5.73 7.09 -15.14
C GLY A 41 -5.41 8.08 -14.03
N LEU A 42 -5.54 9.38 -14.33
CA LEU A 42 -5.51 10.43 -13.32
C LEU A 42 -6.93 10.76 -12.88
N SER A 43 -7.23 10.51 -11.60
CA SER A 43 -8.38 11.13 -10.97
C SER A 43 -8.14 12.63 -10.80
N THR A 44 -9.23 13.41 -10.69
CA THR A 44 -9.14 14.86 -10.45
C THR A 44 -8.30 15.15 -9.21
N ASP A 45 -8.49 14.41 -8.13
CA ASP A 45 -7.69 14.55 -6.89
C ASP A 45 -6.24 14.11 -7.09
N GLY A 46 -6.01 13.10 -7.93
CA GLY A 46 -4.66 12.63 -8.29
C GLY A 46 -3.80 13.74 -8.89
N THR A 47 -4.39 14.63 -9.69
CA THR A 47 -3.66 15.79 -10.24
C THR A 47 -3.19 16.76 -9.16
N VAL A 48 -3.99 16.95 -8.10
CA VAL A 48 -3.65 17.80 -6.97
C VAL A 48 -2.48 17.19 -6.18
N TYR A 49 -2.55 15.90 -5.89
CA TYR A 49 -1.46 15.22 -5.17
C TYR A 49 -0.14 15.26 -5.95
N LEU A 50 -0.19 15.10 -7.27
CA LEU A 50 0.97 15.23 -8.15
C LEU A 50 1.55 16.64 -8.15
N GLN A 51 0.70 17.68 -8.14
CA GLN A 51 1.15 19.07 -8.12
C GLN A 51 1.90 19.39 -6.83
N ILE A 52 1.38 18.95 -5.68
CA ILE A 52 2.05 19.10 -4.38
C ILE A 52 3.38 18.34 -4.37
N ALA A 53 3.42 17.10 -4.89
CA ALA A 53 4.64 16.30 -4.98
C ALA A 53 5.72 16.96 -5.86
N ARG A 54 5.30 17.54 -7.00
CA ARG A 54 6.19 18.31 -7.88
C ARG A 54 6.76 19.54 -7.17
N ASN A 55 5.93 20.27 -6.41
CA ASN A 55 6.38 21.43 -5.66
C ASN A 55 7.41 21.06 -4.59
N LEU A 56 7.19 19.95 -3.88
CA LEU A 56 8.15 19.40 -2.91
C LEU A 56 9.51 19.10 -3.54
N LEU A 57 9.53 18.44 -4.71
CA LEU A 57 10.77 18.10 -5.42
C LEU A 57 11.50 19.33 -5.99
N GLN A 58 10.77 20.40 -6.28
CA GLN A 58 11.34 21.66 -6.76
C GLN A 58 11.72 22.62 -5.64
N THR A 59 11.65 22.18 -4.36
CA THR A 59 11.89 23.01 -3.17
C THR A 59 11.05 24.30 -3.14
N LYS A 60 9.85 24.25 -3.73
CA LYS A 60 8.89 25.34 -3.70
C LYS A 60 7.98 25.20 -2.49
N GLU A 61 7.29 26.28 -2.16
CA GLU A 61 6.14 26.19 -1.25
C GLU A 61 5.14 25.15 -1.76
N LEU A 62 4.47 24.46 -0.84
CA LEU A 62 3.50 23.40 -1.15
C LEU A 62 2.37 23.88 -2.08
N GLY A 63 2.08 25.17 -2.06
CA GLY A 63 0.98 25.81 -2.79
C GLY A 63 -0.32 25.79 -1.99
N TRP A 64 -1.32 26.52 -2.49
CA TRP A 64 -2.63 26.62 -1.85
C TRP A 64 -3.37 25.27 -1.80
N GLN A 65 -3.03 24.33 -2.69
CA GLN A 65 -3.64 23.01 -2.74
C GLN A 65 -3.43 22.20 -1.47
N ALA A 66 -2.30 22.38 -0.79
CA ALA A 66 -1.98 21.68 0.45
C ALA A 66 -2.78 22.20 1.67
N SER A 67 -3.54 23.30 1.52
CA SER A 67 -4.48 23.75 2.57
C SER A 67 -5.77 22.94 2.59
N MET A 68 -6.14 22.31 1.46
CA MET A 68 -7.38 21.54 1.31
C MET A 68 -7.15 20.03 1.36
N PHE A 69 -5.94 19.56 1.03
CA PHE A 69 -5.60 18.15 0.97
C PHE A 69 -4.40 17.82 1.85
N LEU A 70 -4.49 16.75 2.65
CA LEU A 70 -3.36 16.26 3.44
C LEU A 70 -2.24 15.79 2.48
N PRO A 71 -1.00 16.32 2.60
CA PRO A 71 0.06 16.06 1.64
C PRO A 71 0.74 14.71 1.82
N LEU A 72 0.20 13.79 2.63
CA LEU A 72 0.88 12.52 2.96
C LEU A 72 1.15 11.67 1.70
N GLN A 73 0.14 11.51 0.83
CA GLN A 73 0.30 10.80 -0.44
C GLN A 73 1.32 11.52 -1.35
N SER A 74 1.30 12.85 -1.40
CA SER A 74 2.26 13.66 -2.16
C SER A 74 3.69 13.53 -1.66
N ILE A 75 3.88 13.42 -0.35
CA ILE A 75 5.19 13.18 0.27
C ILE A 75 5.71 11.81 -0.15
N PHE A 76 4.88 10.76 -0.10
CA PHE A 76 5.29 9.43 -0.57
C PHE A 76 5.68 9.43 -2.04
N ILE A 77 4.90 10.11 -2.90
CA ILE A 77 5.22 10.25 -4.33
C ILE A 77 6.57 10.96 -4.51
N ALA A 78 6.80 12.07 -3.81
CA ALA A 78 8.06 12.81 -3.88
C ALA A 78 9.24 11.98 -3.39
N VAL A 79 9.11 11.29 -2.25
CA VAL A 79 10.18 10.44 -1.68
C VAL A 79 10.53 9.29 -2.62
N ILE A 80 9.55 8.57 -3.16
CA ILE A 80 9.83 7.46 -4.10
C ILE A 80 10.45 8.00 -5.39
N SER A 81 9.93 9.11 -5.94
CA SER A 81 10.51 9.74 -7.13
C SER A 81 11.97 10.15 -6.90
N TYR A 82 12.29 10.72 -5.74
CA TYR A 82 13.64 11.14 -5.36
C TYR A 82 14.57 9.94 -5.17
N LEU A 83 14.16 8.92 -4.41
CA LEU A 83 14.98 7.75 -4.11
C LEU A 83 15.32 6.91 -5.35
N PHE A 84 14.36 6.75 -6.26
CA PHE A 84 14.54 5.94 -7.48
C PHE A 84 14.92 6.77 -8.71
N ASN A 85 15.10 8.09 -8.55
CA ASN A 85 15.40 9.04 -9.62
C ASN A 85 14.42 8.94 -10.83
N VAL A 86 13.14 8.68 -10.54
CA VAL A 86 12.09 8.55 -11.56
C VAL A 86 11.42 9.91 -11.76
N LYS A 87 11.58 10.49 -12.95
CA LYS A 87 11.02 11.81 -13.29
C LYS A 87 9.53 11.77 -13.58
N ASP A 88 9.00 10.62 -14.00
CA ASP A 88 7.59 10.46 -14.28
C ASP A 88 6.80 10.26 -12.99
N LEU A 89 6.31 11.38 -12.44
CA LEU A 89 5.52 11.36 -11.21
C LEU A 89 4.20 10.61 -11.36
N LEU A 90 3.64 10.50 -12.57
CA LEU A 90 2.40 9.75 -12.79
C LEU A 90 2.62 8.25 -12.54
N SER A 91 3.68 7.69 -13.13
CA SER A 91 4.08 6.31 -12.86
C SER A 91 4.38 6.07 -11.38
N VAL A 92 5.06 7.01 -10.71
CA VAL A 92 5.34 6.90 -9.27
C VAL A 92 4.06 6.95 -8.43
N ALA A 93 3.11 7.81 -8.78
CA ALA A 93 1.80 7.86 -8.10
C ALA A 93 1.01 6.57 -8.28
N GLY A 94 1.09 5.94 -9.46
CA GLY A 94 0.59 4.59 -9.69
C GLY A 94 1.20 3.61 -8.67
N ILE A 95 2.52 3.52 -8.60
CA ILE A 95 3.24 2.64 -7.68
C ILE A 95 2.82 2.89 -6.22
N VAL A 96 2.82 4.14 -5.77
CA VAL A 96 2.40 4.52 -4.40
C VAL A 96 0.98 4.05 -4.11
N SER A 97 0.04 4.29 -5.03
CA SER A 97 -1.35 3.85 -4.86
C SER A 97 -1.46 2.33 -4.72
N HIS A 98 -0.69 1.59 -5.53
CA HIS A 98 -0.67 0.13 -5.49
C HIS A 98 -0.06 -0.39 -4.18
N MET A 99 1.01 0.23 -3.70
CA MET A 99 1.63 -0.11 -2.42
C MET A 99 0.66 0.15 -1.26
N MET A 100 -0.05 1.28 -1.25
CA MET A 100 -1.03 1.58 -0.20
C MET A 100 -2.18 0.57 -0.20
N PHE A 101 -2.68 0.16 -1.37
CA PHE A 101 -3.68 -0.88 -1.49
C PHE A 101 -3.18 -2.23 -0.95
N LEU A 102 -1.97 -2.64 -1.34
CA LEU A 102 -1.36 -3.89 -0.86
C LEU A 102 -1.13 -3.92 0.66
N LEU A 103 -0.91 -2.76 1.29
CA LEU A 103 -0.81 -2.66 2.75
C LEU A 103 -2.17 -2.68 3.44
N LEU A 104 -3.22 -2.18 2.77
CA LEU A 104 -4.57 -2.14 3.33
C LEU A 104 -5.18 -3.53 3.46
N VAL A 105 -5.01 -4.38 2.45
CA VAL A 105 -5.58 -5.75 2.39
C VAL A 105 -5.21 -6.61 3.62
N PRO A 106 -3.93 -6.77 4.01
CA PRO A 106 -3.58 -7.53 5.20
C PRO A 106 -4.04 -6.85 6.50
N ALA A 107 -4.10 -5.51 6.54
CA ALA A 107 -4.62 -4.78 7.69
C ALA A 107 -6.12 -5.06 7.90
N VAL A 108 -6.92 -5.03 6.82
CA VAL A 108 -8.34 -5.39 6.85
C VAL A 108 -8.52 -6.85 7.26
N TYR A 109 -7.71 -7.76 6.73
CA TYR A 109 -7.75 -9.18 7.12
C TYR A 109 -7.50 -9.37 8.63
N MET A 110 -6.44 -8.76 9.18
CA MET A 110 -6.11 -8.90 10.60
C MET A 110 -7.20 -8.28 11.50
N LEU A 111 -7.69 -7.09 11.14
CA LEU A 111 -8.77 -6.44 11.89
C LEU A 111 -10.05 -7.29 11.87
N ALA A 112 -10.42 -7.82 10.70
CA ALA A 112 -11.61 -8.65 10.57
C ALA A 112 -11.46 -10.01 11.27
N LEU A 113 -10.24 -10.55 11.39
CA LEU A 113 -9.97 -11.74 12.20
C LEU A 113 -10.12 -11.48 13.70
N GLU A 114 -9.74 -10.30 14.16
CA GLU A 114 -9.88 -9.91 15.57
C GLU A 114 -11.36 -9.75 15.96
N MET A 115 -12.18 -9.26 15.02
CA MET A 115 -13.59 -8.96 15.27
C MET A 115 -14.56 -10.09 14.89
N PHE A 116 -14.19 -10.96 13.95
CA PHE A 116 -15.09 -11.94 13.34
C PHE A 116 -14.41 -13.29 13.06
N GLU A 117 -15.18 -14.24 12.52
CA GLU A 117 -14.66 -15.53 12.10
C GLU A 117 -13.70 -15.43 10.90
N LYS A 118 -12.80 -16.40 10.78
CA LYS A 118 -11.82 -16.54 9.68
C LYS A 118 -12.44 -16.44 8.29
N ARG A 119 -13.65 -16.96 8.09
CA ARG A 119 -14.36 -16.87 6.80
C ARG A 119 -14.71 -15.42 6.46
N THR A 120 -15.24 -14.67 7.42
CA THR A 120 -15.59 -13.25 7.27
C THR A 120 -14.35 -12.42 6.98
N ALA A 121 -13.24 -12.70 7.67
CA ALA A 121 -11.98 -11.99 7.44
C ALA A 121 -11.42 -12.20 6.03
N ILE A 122 -11.49 -13.43 5.50
CA ILE A 122 -11.09 -13.72 4.11
C ILE A 122 -11.98 -12.95 3.13
N ILE A 123 -13.30 -12.97 3.33
CA ILE A 123 -14.25 -12.27 2.44
C ILE A 123 -14.01 -10.76 2.49
N ALA A 124 -13.80 -10.18 3.68
CA ALA A 124 -13.51 -8.76 3.85
C ALA A 124 -12.23 -8.33 3.13
N ALA A 125 -11.16 -9.13 3.23
CA ALA A 125 -9.91 -8.87 2.54
C ALA A 125 -10.01 -8.99 1.01
N ILE A 126 -10.88 -9.86 0.50
CA ILE A 126 -11.16 -9.99 -0.95
C ILE A 126 -12.00 -8.83 -1.47
N MET A 127 -12.91 -8.30 -0.64
CA MET A 127 -13.81 -7.18 -0.97
C MET A 127 -13.15 -5.80 -0.82
N THR A 128 -11.93 -5.74 -0.29
CA THR A 128 -11.13 -4.52 -0.17
C THR A 128 -10.63 -4.09 -1.54
#